data_AF-A0A2W5ZJB0-F1
#
_entry.id   AF-A0A2W5ZJB0-F1
#
_cell.length_a   1.000
_cell.length_b   1.000
_cell.length_c   1.000
_cell.angle_alpha   90.00
_cell.angle_beta   90.00
_cell.angle_gamma   90.00
#
_symmetry.space_group_name_H-M   'P 1'
#
loop_
_entity.id
_entity.type
_entity.pdbx_description
1 polymer ?
#
loop_
_entity_poly.entity_id
_entity_poly.type
_entity_poly.pdbx_seq_one_letter_code
_entity_poly.pdbx_strand_id
1 'polypeptide(L)'
;AQLVHAVLGGVCSEAPVTAAGYARDILRLLAPQNFLRKATANPLTSGMDYGHADMNVTNEQRLAILRRLKSRDPSFARLQAASRTGRGQAGTTSTWGNTAREVSQIFGPCWLAAEIAVIGAATSPEDYRTEGDLTRGTTPLGDHPDYGRLLQELRINRSRASWWTSQFEAHTDPLSRATWALGLVTIADDNVLTQCLGQLADGLRELPPSHLHALCYSSSRIGSAQLNCSRSENCISKAAEASSLAWLLAAHRASDPEDTCVKTGPDDEELASLAEYGIAAWPASYALTFRAQDNPSGSLLMSLRRYGPHACPQNMLISHIPLQLMREVLKDPADFPLAWVTSAERTVSDHAEEPPLADIADSQAWFS
;
A
#
# COMPACT_ATOMS: atom_id res chain seq x y z
N ALA A 1 -1.21 23.79 -10.89
CA ALA A 1 0.04 23.38 -10.23
C ALA A 1 -0.22 22.42 -9.06
N GLN A 2 -1.12 22.75 -8.13
CA GLN A 2 -1.41 21.93 -6.94
C GLN A 2 -1.73 20.45 -7.23
N LEU A 3 -2.61 20.15 -8.20
CA LEU A 3 -2.92 18.75 -8.56
C LEU A 3 -1.70 17.96 -9.08
N VAL A 4 -0.76 18.62 -9.77
CA VAL A 4 0.47 17.96 -10.22
C VAL A 4 1.36 17.65 -9.02
N HIS A 5 1.50 18.57 -8.07
CA HIS A 5 2.24 18.31 -6.83
C HIS A 5 1.61 17.18 -6.01
N ALA A 6 0.28 17.10 -5.93
CA ALA A 6 -0.39 16.01 -5.24
C ALA A 6 -0.14 14.63 -5.90
N VAL A 7 -0.11 14.58 -7.23
CA VAL A 7 0.27 13.37 -7.99
C VAL A 7 1.74 13.01 -7.76
N LEU A 8 2.65 13.98 -7.88
CA LEU A 8 4.09 13.77 -7.67
C LEU A 8 4.43 13.39 -6.22
N GLY A 9 3.62 13.84 -5.26
CA GLY A 9 3.70 13.49 -3.84
C GLY A 9 3.01 12.17 -3.47
N GLY A 10 2.45 11.42 -4.43
CA GLY A 10 1.85 10.10 -4.19
C GLY A 10 0.46 10.08 -3.54
N VAL A 11 -0.09 11.23 -3.16
CA VAL A 11 -1.38 11.35 -2.45
C VAL A 11 -2.56 10.91 -3.33
N CYS A 12 -2.41 11.01 -4.66
CA CYS A 12 -3.48 10.68 -5.61
C CYS A 12 -3.37 9.26 -6.20
N SER A 13 -2.44 8.42 -5.76
CA SER A 13 -2.18 7.12 -6.38
C SER A 13 -3.35 6.13 -6.32
N GLU A 14 -4.29 6.33 -5.39
CA GLU A 14 -5.52 5.52 -5.25
C GLU A 14 -6.80 6.27 -5.69
N ALA A 15 -6.68 7.53 -6.10
CA ALA A 15 -7.87 8.33 -6.40
C ALA A 15 -8.52 7.85 -7.71
N PRO A 16 -9.84 7.57 -7.74
CA PRO A 16 -10.56 7.30 -8.98
C PRO A 16 -10.61 8.58 -9.82
N VAL A 17 -9.74 8.69 -10.83
CA VAL A 17 -9.63 9.93 -11.62
C VAL A 17 -10.57 9.92 -12.81
N THR A 18 -11.64 10.71 -12.70
CA THR A 18 -12.65 10.98 -13.75
C THR A 18 -12.30 12.21 -14.59
N ALA A 19 -11.66 13.23 -14.02
CA ALA A 19 -11.37 14.51 -14.68
C ALA A 19 -10.24 14.45 -15.72
N ALA A 20 -10.42 15.02 -16.90
CA ALA A 20 -9.37 15.12 -17.92
C ALA A 20 -8.32 16.20 -17.60
N GLY A 21 -7.05 15.99 -18.03
CA GLY A 21 -6.02 17.03 -17.94
C GLY A 21 -4.61 16.51 -17.69
N TYR A 22 -3.67 17.45 -17.54
CA TYR A 22 -2.23 17.18 -17.41
C TYR A 22 -1.89 16.30 -16.19
N ALA A 23 -2.47 16.60 -15.02
CA ALA A 23 -2.23 15.81 -13.81
C ALA A 23 -2.75 14.36 -13.94
N ARG A 24 -3.92 14.16 -14.58
CA ARG A 24 -4.43 12.81 -14.88
C ARG A 24 -3.52 12.05 -15.83
N ASP A 25 -3.04 12.72 -16.87
CA ASP A 25 -2.15 12.11 -17.87
C ASP A 25 -0.84 11.64 -17.21
N ILE A 26 -0.26 12.45 -16.31
CA ILE A 26 0.89 12.05 -15.48
C ILE A 26 0.53 10.85 -14.60
N LEU A 27 -0.54 10.96 -13.81
CA LEU A 27 -0.95 9.91 -12.87
C LEU A 27 -1.18 8.57 -13.57
N ARG A 28 -1.89 8.56 -14.70
CA ARG A 28 -2.18 7.33 -15.45
C ARG A 28 -0.94 6.74 -16.12
N LEU A 29 -0.06 7.58 -16.65
CA LEU A 29 1.16 7.12 -17.30
C LEU A 29 2.13 6.51 -16.28
N LEU A 30 2.31 7.19 -15.15
CA LEU A 30 3.30 6.87 -14.12
C LEU A 30 2.70 6.16 -12.91
N ALA A 31 1.46 5.67 -13.01
CA ALA A 31 0.80 4.93 -11.94
C ALA A 31 1.71 3.81 -11.41
N PRO A 32 2.00 3.74 -10.09
CA PRO A 32 2.85 2.70 -9.50
C PRO A 32 2.44 1.27 -9.90
N GLN A 33 1.14 1.03 -10.07
CA GLN A 33 0.55 -0.23 -10.53
C GLN A 33 1.09 -0.69 -11.90
N ASN A 34 1.42 0.25 -12.81
CA ASN A 34 2.05 -0.10 -14.09
C ASN A 34 3.45 -0.70 -13.90
N PHE A 35 4.16 -0.30 -12.85
CA PHE A 35 5.50 -0.78 -12.53
C PHE A 35 5.46 -2.05 -11.68
N LEU A 36 4.47 -2.18 -10.80
CA LEU A 36 4.20 -3.42 -10.06
C LEU A 36 3.86 -4.58 -11.00
N ARG A 37 2.97 -4.35 -11.98
CA ARG A 37 2.61 -5.36 -12.99
C ARG A 37 3.77 -5.78 -13.89
N LYS A 38 4.78 -4.92 -14.05
CA LYS A 38 6.03 -5.30 -14.72
C LYS A 38 6.94 -6.11 -13.80
N ALA A 39 6.89 -5.86 -12.49
CA ALA A 39 7.75 -6.51 -11.51
C ALA A 39 7.30 -7.94 -11.20
N THR A 40 6.00 -8.23 -11.35
CA THR A 40 5.45 -9.58 -11.15
C THR A 40 5.63 -10.45 -12.39
N ALA A 41 6.37 -11.55 -12.26
CA ALA A 41 6.64 -12.50 -13.35
C ALA A 41 5.37 -13.26 -13.80
N ASN A 42 4.37 -13.35 -12.92
CA ASN A 42 3.14 -14.08 -13.18
C ASN A 42 1.91 -13.20 -12.84
N PRO A 43 1.28 -12.54 -13.82
CA PRO A 43 0.09 -11.71 -13.59
C PRO A 43 -1.13 -12.52 -13.12
N LEU A 44 -1.06 -13.86 -13.19
CA LEU A 44 -2.16 -14.80 -12.93
C LEU A 44 -2.18 -15.33 -11.49
N THR A 45 -1.09 -15.17 -10.72
CA THR A 45 -1.17 -15.38 -9.27
C THR A 45 -1.79 -14.13 -8.68
N SER A 46 -3.10 -14.18 -8.43
CA SER A 46 -3.85 -13.15 -7.72
C SER A 46 -3.08 -12.69 -6.50
N GLY A 47 -2.46 -11.51 -6.59
CA GLY A 47 -2.11 -10.77 -5.38
C GLY A 47 -3.38 -10.61 -4.56
N MET A 48 -3.26 -10.64 -3.24
CA MET A 48 -4.39 -10.45 -2.35
C MET A 48 -5.04 -9.09 -2.67
N ASP A 49 -6.32 -9.11 -3.08
CA ASP A 49 -7.06 -7.89 -3.38
C ASP A 49 -7.48 -7.24 -2.07
N TYR A 50 -6.64 -6.34 -1.59
CA TYR A 50 -6.95 -5.49 -0.44
C TYR A 50 -7.76 -4.24 -0.84
N GLY A 51 -8.21 -4.14 -2.10
CA GLY A 51 -9.03 -3.06 -2.64
C GLY A 51 -8.25 -1.95 -3.37
N HIS A 52 -6.94 -2.14 -3.58
CA HIS A 52 -6.08 -1.09 -4.16
C HIS A 52 -6.51 -0.84 -5.60
N ALA A 53 -6.60 0.43 -6.00
CA ALA A 53 -7.09 0.78 -7.32
C ALA A 53 -6.11 0.29 -8.41
N ASP A 54 -6.53 -0.67 -9.23
CA ASP A 54 -5.79 -1.04 -10.45
C ASP A 54 -6.28 -0.23 -11.65
N MET A 55 -5.59 0.88 -11.92
CA MET A 55 -5.81 1.67 -13.14
C MET A 55 -5.11 1.02 -14.34
N ASN A 56 -5.72 -0.03 -14.90
CA ASN A 56 -5.19 -0.66 -16.11
C ASN A 56 -5.32 0.26 -17.33
N VAL A 57 -4.21 0.88 -17.74
CA VAL A 57 -4.13 1.69 -18.97
C VAL A 57 -3.75 0.80 -20.17
N THR A 58 -4.64 0.74 -21.15
CA THR A 58 -4.38 0.02 -22.41
C THR A 58 -3.23 0.64 -23.20
N ASN A 59 -2.62 -0.12 -24.12
CA ASN A 59 -1.54 0.40 -24.97
C ASN A 59 -1.97 1.62 -25.79
N GLU A 60 -3.20 1.61 -26.34
CA GLU A 60 -3.76 2.73 -27.10
C GLU A 60 -3.93 3.98 -26.24
N GLN A 61 -4.51 3.84 -25.04
CA GLN A 61 -4.65 4.93 -24.10
C GLN A 61 -3.28 5.49 -23.67
N ARG A 62 -2.30 4.62 -23.42
CA ARG A 62 -0.93 5.03 -23.06
C ARG A 62 -0.28 5.84 -24.18
N LEU A 63 -0.42 5.42 -25.44
CA LEU A 63 0.10 6.16 -26.59
C LEU A 63 -0.62 7.51 -26.76
N ALA A 64 -1.93 7.57 -26.55
CA ALA A 64 -2.70 8.82 -26.61
C ALA A 64 -2.27 9.80 -25.51
N ILE A 65 -2.08 9.32 -24.27
CA ILE A 65 -1.55 10.10 -23.15
C ILE A 65 -0.16 10.65 -23.50
N LEU A 66 0.74 9.80 -23.99
CA LEU A 66 2.10 10.22 -24.35
C LEU A 66 2.12 11.24 -25.49
N ARG A 67 1.25 11.11 -26.50
CA ARG A 67 1.12 12.13 -27.56
C ARG A 67 0.73 13.49 -26.97
N ARG A 68 -0.25 13.53 -26.06
CA ARG A 68 -0.66 14.77 -25.38
C ARG A 68 0.45 15.36 -24.52
N LEU A 69 1.12 14.54 -23.70
CA LEU A 69 2.21 15.00 -22.85
C LEU A 69 3.39 15.56 -23.68
N LYS A 70 3.79 14.86 -24.75
CA LYS A 70 4.86 15.33 -25.65
C LYS A 70 4.52 16.62 -26.39
N SER A 71 3.26 16.80 -26.77
CA SER A 71 2.82 18.05 -27.41
C SER A 71 2.95 19.25 -26.48
N ARG A 72 2.93 19.01 -25.16
CA ARG A 72 3.08 20.04 -24.14
C ARG A 72 4.53 20.24 -23.72
N ASP A 73 5.28 19.16 -23.56
CA ASP A 73 6.69 19.18 -23.18
C ASP A 73 7.46 18.05 -23.91
N PRO A 74 8.44 18.40 -24.77
CA PRO A 74 9.27 17.42 -25.48
C PRO A 74 10.05 16.46 -24.57
N SER A 75 10.31 16.82 -23.31
CA SER A 75 11.05 15.99 -22.34
C SER A 75 10.40 14.61 -22.13
N PHE A 76 9.08 14.51 -22.29
CA PHE A 76 8.33 13.25 -22.23
C PHE A 76 8.71 12.25 -23.33
N ALA A 77 9.44 12.67 -24.37
CA ALA A 77 10.04 11.74 -25.33
C ALA A 77 11.13 10.87 -24.69
N ARG A 78 11.95 11.44 -23.80
CA ARG A 78 12.97 10.68 -23.06
C ARG A 78 12.32 9.76 -22.03
N LEU A 79 11.30 10.24 -21.31
CA LEU A 79 10.52 9.41 -20.39
C LEU A 79 9.89 8.19 -21.12
N GLN A 80 9.32 8.39 -22.31
CA GLN A 80 8.81 7.27 -23.09
C GLN A 80 9.92 6.26 -23.43
N ALA A 81 11.09 6.73 -23.85
CA ALA A 81 12.21 5.86 -24.16
C ALA A 81 12.70 5.08 -22.93
N ALA A 82 12.84 5.76 -21.79
CA ALA A 82 13.26 5.15 -20.51
C ALA A 82 12.26 4.13 -19.96
N SER A 83 10.96 4.34 -20.18
CA SER A 83 9.89 3.43 -19.73
C SER A 83 9.75 2.14 -20.54
N ARG A 84 10.42 2.04 -21.68
CA ARG A 84 10.43 0.87 -22.56
C ARG A 84 11.60 -0.04 -22.20
N THR A 85 11.35 -1.34 -22.20
CA THR A 85 12.42 -2.33 -22.13
C THR A 85 13.16 -2.34 -23.46
N GLY A 86 14.35 -1.75 -23.51
CA GLY A 86 15.20 -1.71 -24.69
C GLY A 86 15.84 -3.07 -25.01
N ARG A 87 16.45 -3.19 -26.19
CA ARG A 87 17.30 -4.35 -26.53
C ARG A 87 18.45 -4.44 -25.51
N GLY A 88 18.60 -5.59 -24.85
CA GLY A 88 19.61 -5.82 -23.82
C GLY A 88 19.22 -5.42 -22.39
N GLN A 89 18.04 -4.81 -22.20
CA GLN A 89 17.50 -4.46 -20.86
C GLN A 89 16.41 -5.44 -20.39
N ALA A 90 16.15 -6.49 -21.18
CA ALA A 90 15.24 -7.55 -20.78
C ALA A 90 15.85 -8.33 -19.60
N GLY A 91 15.06 -8.56 -18.55
CA GLY A 91 15.55 -9.21 -17.32
C GLY A 91 16.45 -8.32 -16.47
N THR A 92 16.38 -6.98 -16.62
CA THR A 92 17.15 -6.03 -15.80
C THR A 92 16.27 -5.01 -15.11
N THR A 93 16.76 -4.44 -14.01
CA THR A 93 16.06 -3.37 -13.27
C THR A 93 16.11 -1.99 -13.95
N SER A 94 16.76 -1.87 -15.12
CA SER A 94 17.02 -0.59 -15.78
C SER A 94 15.74 0.17 -16.13
N THR A 95 14.65 -0.53 -16.44
CA THR A 95 13.36 0.12 -16.77
C THR A 95 12.87 1.00 -15.63
N TRP A 96 12.96 0.55 -14.38
CA TRP A 96 12.53 1.33 -13.21
C TRP A 96 13.51 2.46 -12.91
N GLY A 97 14.81 2.17 -12.84
CA GLY A 97 15.84 3.16 -12.53
C GLY A 97 15.88 4.31 -13.55
N ASN A 98 15.86 3.98 -14.85
CA ASN A 98 15.86 4.99 -15.91
C ASN A 98 14.58 5.83 -15.90
N THR A 99 13.42 5.19 -15.69
CA THR A 99 12.15 5.92 -15.63
C THR A 99 12.13 6.87 -14.44
N ALA A 100 12.50 6.41 -13.23
CA ALA A 100 12.56 7.24 -12.04
C ALA A 100 13.51 8.44 -12.21
N ARG A 101 14.67 8.22 -12.86
CA ARG A 101 15.61 9.30 -13.18
C ARG A 101 15.00 10.34 -14.13
N GLU A 102 14.34 9.91 -15.21
CA GLU A 102 13.68 10.84 -16.13
C GLU A 102 12.52 11.59 -15.47
N VAL A 103 11.74 10.95 -14.59
CA VAL A 103 10.69 11.63 -13.80
C VAL A 103 11.32 12.74 -12.94
N SER A 104 12.42 12.44 -12.24
CA SER A 104 13.13 13.43 -11.42
C SER A 104 13.75 14.56 -12.25
N GLN A 105 14.24 14.27 -13.46
CA GLN A 105 14.74 15.33 -14.35
C GLN A 105 13.65 16.29 -14.83
N ILE A 106 12.42 15.79 -15.02
CA ILE A 106 11.29 16.62 -15.50
C ILE A 106 10.69 17.44 -14.35
N PHE A 107 10.57 16.83 -13.16
CA PHE A 107 9.77 17.40 -12.07
C PHE A 107 10.57 17.79 -10.82
N GLY A 108 11.87 17.48 -10.78
CA GLY A 108 12.68 17.50 -9.56
C GLY A 108 12.47 16.26 -8.68
N PRO A 109 13.16 16.22 -7.52
CA PRO A 109 12.98 15.16 -6.53
C PRO A 109 11.50 15.04 -6.12
N CYS A 110 10.94 13.85 -6.21
CA CYS A 110 9.54 13.61 -5.88
C CYS A 110 9.28 12.17 -5.43
N TRP A 111 8.20 11.99 -4.66
CA TRP A 111 7.79 10.69 -4.14
C TRP A 111 7.55 9.67 -5.24
N LEU A 112 6.91 10.07 -6.34
CA LEU A 112 6.59 9.17 -7.44
C LEU A 112 7.86 8.54 -8.07
N ALA A 113 8.93 9.32 -8.21
CA ALA A 113 10.20 8.81 -8.71
C ALA A 113 10.87 7.85 -7.71
N ALA A 114 10.82 8.19 -6.41
CA ALA A 114 11.31 7.33 -5.34
C ALA A 114 10.58 5.98 -5.30
N GLU A 115 9.25 6.01 -5.36
CA GLU A 115 8.39 4.81 -5.36
C GLU A 115 8.69 3.90 -6.57
N ILE A 116 8.84 4.46 -7.78
CA ILE A 116 9.20 3.69 -8.98
C ILE A 116 10.54 2.98 -8.77
N ALA A 117 11.54 3.67 -8.19
CA ALA A 117 12.84 3.08 -7.93
C ALA A 117 12.79 1.98 -6.85
N VAL A 118 12.02 2.18 -5.78
CA VAL A 118 11.81 1.15 -4.74
C VAL A 118 11.09 -0.08 -5.31
N ILE A 119 10.07 0.10 -6.15
CA ILE A 119 9.41 -1.04 -6.84
C ILE A 119 10.43 -1.84 -7.63
N GLY A 120 11.29 -1.17 -8.39
CA GLY A 120 12.36 -1.84 -9.14
C GLY A 120 13.39 -2.51 -8.22
N ALA A 121 13.69 -1.93 -7.06
CA ALA A 121 14.59 -2.51 -6.06
C ALA A 121 14.00 -3.77 -5.41
N ALA A 122 12.68 -3.82 -5.24
CA ALA A 122 11.93 -4.93 -4.64
C ALA A 122 11.76 -6.14 -5.56
N THR A 123 12.04 -6.00 -6.87
CA THR A 123 11.96 -7.13 -7.83
C THR A 123 12.90 -8.29 -7.45
N SER A 124 12.50 -9.51 -7.81
CA SER A 124 13.30 -10.70 -7.51
C SER A 124 14.67 -10.66 -8.18
N PRO A 125 15.77 -10.95 -7.46
CA PRO A 125 17.08 -11.16 -8.07
C PRO A 125 17.13 -12.33 -9.05
N GLU A 126 16.21 -13.29 -8.96
CA GLU A 126 16.11 -14.42 -9.87
C GLU A 126 15.53 -14.00 -11.23
N ASP A 127 14.56 -13.08 -11.21
CA ASP A 127 13.89 -12.58 -12.42
C ASP A 127 14.61 -11.38 -13.04
N TYR A 128 15.23 -10.55 -12.20
CA TYR A 128 15.80 -9.26 -12.60
C TYR A 128 17.20 -9.07 -12.05
N ARG A 129 18.18 -8.96 -12.96
CA ARG A 129 19.53 -8.54 -12.64
C ARG A 129 19.58 -7.03 -12.36
N THR A 130 20.31 -6.64 -11.32
CA THR A 130 20.59 -5.24 -11.04
C THR A 130 21.48 -4.67 -12.15
N GLU A 131 20.94 -3.82 -13.02
CA GLU A 131 21.73 -3.08 -14.02
C GLU A 131 21.16 -1.68 -14.27
N GLY A 132 22.04 -0.79 -14.70
CA GLY A 132 21.74 0.58 -15.06
C GLY A 132 22.95 1.45 -14.85
N ASP A 133 23.03 2.56 -15.58
CA ASP A 133 24.18 3.46 -15.49
C ASP A 133 24.24 4.12 -14.10
N LEU A 134 25.38 3.97 -13.42
CA LEU A 134 25.71 4.71 -12.21
C LEU A 134 26.30 6.06 -12.57
N THR A 135 25.61 7.12 -12.22
CA THR A 135 26.13 8.48 -12.37
C THR A 135 27.17 8.73 -11.29
N ARG A 136 28.45 8.86 -11.68
CA ARG A 136 29.55 9.12 -10.73
C ARG A 136 29.28 10.41 -9.95
N GLY A 137 29.56 10.39 -8.64
CA GLY A 137 29.43 11.55 -7.76
C GLY A 137 28.01 11.89 -7.30
N THR A 138 26.99 11.11 -7.69
CA THR A 138 25.61 11.30 -7.21
C THR A 138 25.33 10.56 -5.90
N THR A 139 24.28 10.93 -5.19
CA THR A 139 23.83 10.23 -3.97
C THR A 139 22.46 9.60 -4.17
N PRO A 140 22.13 8.49 -3.46
CA PRO A 140 20.81 7.85 -3.57
C PRO A 140 19.68 8.66 -2.93
N LEU A 141 19.99 9.50 -1.94
CA LEU A 141 19.08 10.34 -1.16
C LEU A 141 19.62 11.78 -1.06
N GLY A 142 18.82 12.68 -0.48
CA GLY A 142 19.13 14.11 -0.28
C GLY A 142 18.49 15.03 -1.33
N ASP A 143 19.01 16.25 -1.44
CA ASP A 143 18.43 17.33 -2.27
C ASP A 143 18.42 17.03 -3.78
N HIS A 144 19.36 16.21 -4.25
CA HIS A 144 19.52 15.83 -5.66
C HIS A 144 19.72 14.32 -5.82
N PRO A 145 18.72 13.50 -5.49
CA PRO A 145 18.85 12.06 -5.46
C PRO A 145 18.91 11.49 -6.88
N ASP A 146 19.85 10.58 -7.13
CA ASP A 146 19.84 9.73 -8.31
C ASP A 146 19.06 8.45 -7.99
N TYR A 147 17.80 8.39 -8.42
CA TYR A 147 16.93 7.25 -8.18
C TYR A 147 17.38 5.95 -8.88
N GLY A 148 18.19 6.05 -9.93
CA GLY A 148 18.84 4.87 -10.51
C GLY A 148 19.92 4.32 -9.58
N ARG A 149 20.66 5.20 -8.90
CA ARG A 149 21.63 4.83 -7.85
C ARG A 149 20.91 4.30 -6.60
N LEU A 150 19.82 4.94 -6.17
CA LEU A 150 18.98 4.49 -5.06
C LEU A 150 18.60 3.01 -5.22
N LEU A 151 18.02 2.65 -6.37
CA LEU A 151 17.61 1.27 -6.65
C LEU A 151 18.76 0.27 -6.44
N GLN A 152 19.96 0.59 -6.94
CA GLN A 152 21.12 -0.29 -6.84
C GLN A 152 21.64 -0.39 -5.41
N GLU A 153 21.79 0.74 -4.73
CA GLU A 153 22.28 0.81 -3.36
C GLU A 153 21.33 0.09 -2.38
N LEU A 154 20.01 0.19 -2.57
CA LEU A 154 19.03 -0.54 -1.77
C LEU A 154 19.23 -2.06 -1.90
N ARG A 155 19.44 -2.57 -3.12
CA ARG A 155 19.67 -4.00 -3.37
C ARG A 155 21.01 -4.49 -2.82
N ILE A 156 22.08 -3.71 -3.04
CA ILE A 156 23.44 -4.07 -2.60
C ILE A 156 23.55 -4.06 -1.07
N ASN A 157 22.90 -3.09 -0.41
CA ASN A 157 23.02 -2.90 1.04
C ASN A 157 21.85 -3.53 1.82
N ARG A 158 21.03 -4.40 1.21
CA ARG A 158 19.87 -5.02 1.85
C ARG A 158 20.16 -5.68 3.21
N SER A 159 21.38 -6.19 3.39
CA SER A 159 21.85 -6.88 4.61
C SER A 159 22.90 -6.09 5.40
N ARG A 160 23.10 -4.80 5.08
CA ARG A 160 24.17 -3.97 5.67
C ARG A 160 23.58 -2.88 6.56
N ALA A 161 23.26 -3.22 7.81
CA ALA A 161 22.63 -2.30 8.76
C ALA A 161 23.37 -0.95 8.90
N SER A 162 24.70 -0.96 8.94
CA SER A 162 25.50 0.28 9.05
C SER A 162 25.27 1.26 7.88
N TRP A 163 24.99 0.75 6.68
CA TRP A 163 24.62 1.62 5.56
C TRP A 163 23.26 2.27 5.81
N TRP A 164 22.24 1.50 6.22
CA TRP A 164 20.91 2.04 6.52
C TRP A 164 20.94 3.08 7.61
N THR A 165 21.63 2.80 8.72
CA THR A 165 21.84 3.75 9.81
C THR A 165 22.51 5.03 9.31
N SER A 166 23.59 4.91 8.51
CA SER A 166 24.29 6.09 7.97
C SER A 166 23.42 6.93 7.04
N GLN A 167 22.56 6.30 6.22
CA GLN A 167 21.64 7.02 5.34
C GLN A 167 20.55 7.75 6.13
N PHE A 168 20.08 7.16 7.23
CA PHE A 168 19.17 7.81 8.15
C PHE A 168 19.85 9.03 8.79
N GLU A 169 21.06 8.89 9.33
CA GLU A 169 21.74 10.01 10.00
C GLU A 169 22.09 11.15 9.05
N ALA A 170 22.44 10.84 7.80
CA ALA A 170 22.87 11.83 6.82
C ALA A 170 21.73 12.69 6.23
N HIS A 171 20.47 12.23 6.29
CA HIS A 171 19.36 12.87 5.57
C HIS A 171 18.16 13.08 6.49
N THR A 172 17.85 14.34 6.79
CA THR A 172 16.74 14.74 7.66
C THR A 172 15.53 15.26 6.90
N ASP A 173 15.62 15.44 5.58
CA ASP A 173 14.50 15.95 4.78
C ASP A 173 13.36 14.92 4.67
N PRO A 174 12.09 15.36 4.64
CA PRO A 174 10.93 14.45 4.63
C PRO A 174 10.89 13.44 3.48
N LEU A 175 11.34 13.84 2.28
CA LEU A 175 11.30 12.96 1.12
C LEU A 175 12.33 11.83 1.27
N SER A 176 13.55 12.14 1.69
CA SER A 176 14.59 11.14 1.97
C SER A 176 14.19 10.23 3.12
N ARG A 177 13.62 10.78 4.21
CA ARG A 177 13.12 10.01 5.36
C ARG A 177 12.06 8.99 4.95
N ALA A 178 11.05 9.43 4.20
CA ALA A 178 9.99 8.54 3.73
C ALA A 178 10.52 7.53 2.70
N THR A 179 11.44 7.93 1.82
CA THR A 179 12.06 7.02 0.83
C THR A 179 12.91 5.96 1.51
N TRP A 180 13.70 6.34 2.52
CA TRP A 180 14.48 5.43 3.34
C TRP A 180 13.58 4.44 4.08
N ALA A 181 12.49 4.91 4.70
CA ALA A 181 11.54 4.05 5.41
C ALA A 181 10.89 3.04 4.46
N LEU A 182 10.44 3.49 3.28
CA LEU A 182 9.86 2.60 2.26
C LEU A 182 10.88 1.56 1.79
N GLY A 183 12.12 1.99 1.55
CA GLY A 183 13.23 1.12 1.19
C GLY A 183 13.52 0.07 2.27
N LEU A 184 13.58 0.48 3.53
CA LEU A 184 13.89 -0.39 4.66
C LEU A 184 12.86 -1.50 4.79
N VAL A 185 11.57 -1.15 4.85
CA VAL A 185 10.50 -2.13 5.06
C VAL A 185 10.26 -3.02 3.83
N THR A 186 10.68 -2.58 2.64
CA THR A 186 10.43 -3.31 1.39
C THR A 186 11.62 -4.14 0.92
N ILE A 187 12.88 -3.74 1.18
CA ILE A 187 14.07 -4.37 0.58
C ILE A 187 15.07 -4.89 1.62
N ALA A 188 15.21 -4.24 2.77
CA ALA A 188 16.17 -4.69 3.78
C ALA A 188 15.78 -6.08 4.31
N ASP A 189 16.74 -6.88 4.78
CA ASP A 189 16.40 -8.13 5.45
C ASP A 189 15.87 -7.91 6.87
N ASP A 190 15.34 -8.96 7.49
CA ASP A 190 14.72 -8.89 8.82
C ASP A 190 15.69 -8.45 9.92
N ASN A 191 16.97 -8.80 9.80
CA ASN A 191 17.98 -8.42 10.77
C ASN A 191 18.26 -6.92 10.70
N VAL A 192 18.38 -6.37 9.49
CA VAL A 192 18.55 -4.93 9.28
C VAL A 192 17.30 -4.16 9.74
N LEU A 193 16.10 -4.60 9.34
CA LEU A 193 14.86 -3.95 9.76
C LEU A 193 14.77 -3.91 11.29
N THR A 194 15.01 -5.05 11.96
CA THR A 194 14.99 -5.15 13.43
C THR A 194 15.97 -4.18 14.09
N GLN A 195 17.19 -4.04 13.57
CA GLN A 195 18.19 -3.10 14.10
C GLN A 195 17.81 -1.63 13.88
N CYS A 196 17.06 -1.34 12.82
CA CYS A 196 16.64 0.00 12.45
C CYS A 196 15.24 0.39 12.97
N LEU A 197 14.55 -0.46 13.75
CA LEU A 197 13.17 -0.19 14.20
C LEU A 197 13.03 1.11 15.01
N GLY A 198 14.00 1.43 15.88
CA GLY A 198 13.99 2.70 16.62
C GLY A 198 14.07 3.91 15.69
N GLN A 199 15.00 3.88 14.73
CA GLN A 199 15.14 4.93 13.70
C GLN A 199 13.90 5.02 12.81
N LEU A 200 13.28 3.88 12.48
CA LEU A 200 12.03 3.85 11.73
C LEU A 200 10.90 4.53 12.51
N ALA A 201 10.69 4.17 13.78
CA ALA A 201 9.66 4.78 14.61
C ALA A 201 9.86 6.30 14.78
N ASP A 202 11.09 6.74 15.02
CA ASP A 202 11.43 8.16 15.14
C ASP A 202 11.22 8.91 13.81
N GLY A 203 11.69 8.35 12.71
CA GLY A 203 11.50 8.92 11.38
C GLY A 203 10.03 9.04 11.00
N LEU A 204 9.20 8.03 11.30
CA LEU A 204 7.76 8.07 11.04
C LEU A 204 7.06 9.17 11.85
N ARG A 205 7.43 9.37 13.11
CA ARG A 205 6.84 10.40 13.98
C ARG A 205 7.10 11.82 13.47
N GLU A 206 8.24 12.04 12.83
CA GLU A 206 8.65 13.35 12.32
C GLU A 206 8.12 13.66 10.92
N LEU A 207 7.60 12.67 10.19
CA LEU A 207 7.14 12.86 8.83
C LEU A 207 5.85 13.70 8.75
N PRO A 208 5.74 14.63 7.79
CA PRO A 208 4.49 15.33 7.53
C PRO A 208 3.37 14.35 7.15
N PRO A 209 2.10 14.63 7.52
CA PRO A 209 0.98 13.71 7.27
C PRO A 209 0.86 13.26 5.81
N SER A 210 1.07 14.16 4.84
CA SER A 210 1.00 13.81 3.42
C SER A 210 2.05 12.77 3.00
N HIS A 211 3.24 12.79 3.59
CA HIS A 211 4.30 11.82 3.33
C HIS A 211 4.02 10.50 4.02
N LEU A 212 3.47 10.53 5.25
CA LEU A 212 3.03 9.33 5.95
C LEU A 212 1.93 8.59 5.18
N HIS A 213 0.93 9.31 4.68
CA HIS A 213 -0.08 8.72 3.82
C HIS A 213 0.56 8.09 2.58
N ALA A 214 1.36 8.86 1.82
CA ALA A 214 2.00 8.34 0.61
C ALA A 214 2.85 7.09 0.89
N LEU A 215 3.61 7.09 2.00
CA LEU A 215 4.40 5.96 2.48
C LEU A 215 3.55 4.73 2.78
N CYS A 216 2.48 4.87 3.57
CA CYS A 216 1.61 3.76 3.94
C CYS A 216 0.93 3.15 2.70
N TYR A 217 0.40 3.99 1.81
CA TYR A 217 -0.20 3.54 0.56
C TYR A 217 0.80 2.83 -0.36
N SER A 218 2.01 3.37 -0.54
CA SER A 218 3.06 2.74 -1.33
C SER A 218 3.52 1.42 -0.72
N SER A 219 3.74 1.38 0.59
CA SER A 219 4.13 0.16 1.31
C SER A 219 3.06 -0.93 1.15
N SER A 220 1.79 -0.58 1.35
CA SER A 220 0.66 -1.51 1.20
C SER A 220 0.53 -2.05 -0.22
N ARG A 221 0.59 -1.20 -1.26
CA ARG A 221 0.54 -1.63 -2.66
C ARG A 221 1.69 -2.56 -3.05
N ILE A 222 2.90 -2.24 -2.60
CA ILE A 222 4.05 -3.09 -2.88
C ILE A 222 3.93 -4.41 -2.08
N GLY A 223 3.30 -4.37 -0.90
CA GLY A 223 2.96 -5.54 -0.07
C GLY A 223 1.98 -6.47 -0.76
N SER A 224 0.87 -5.92 -1.25
CA SER A 224 -0.18 -6.66 -1.96
C SER A 224 0.30 -7.30 -3.25
N ALA A 225 1.29 -6.70 -3.92
CA ALA A 225 1.95 -7.26 -5.09
C ALA A 225 2.93 -8.41 -4.76
N GLN A 226 3.13 -8.73 -3.47
CA GLN A 226 3.97 -9.83 -2.98
C GLN A 226 5.41 -9.81 -3.55
N LEU A 227 5.99 -8.61 -3.72
CA LEU A 227 7.35 -8.49 -4.22
C LEU A 227 8.37 -8.91 -3.14
N ASN A 228 8.94 -10.11 -3.33
CA ASN A 228 10.23 -10.63 -2.87
C ASN A 228 10.71 -10.41 -1.42
N CYS A 229 9.86 -9.97 -0.50
CA CYS A 229 10.17 -9.77 0.91
C CYS A 229 8.95 -10.13 1.77
N SER A 230 8.92 -11.37 2.24
CA SER A 230 8.09 -11.76 3.39
C SER A 230 8.88 -11.49 4.68
N ARG A 231 8.19 -11.00 5.72
CA ARG A 231 8.78 -10.75 7.04
C ARG A 231 8.48 -11.91 7.98
N SER A 232 9.47 -12.30 8.77
CA SER A 232 9.24 -13.24 9.86
C SER A 232 8.31 -12.64 10.91
N GLU A 233 7.51 -13.50 11.55
CA GLU A 233 6.60 -13.10 12.63
C GLU A 233 7.33 -12.31 13.73
N ASN A 234 8.52 -12.76 14.11
CA ASN A 234 9.35 -12.07 15.12
C ASN A 234 9.72 -10.64 14.70
N CYS A 235 9.96 -10.39 13.42
CA CYS A 235 10.26 -9.05 12.92
C CYS A 235 9.02 -8.14 13.03
N ILE A 236 7.83 -8.65 12.67
CA ILE A 236 6.57 -7.93 12.77
C ILE A 236 6.21 -7.64 14.23
N SER A 237 6.36 -8.62 15.13
CA SER A 237 6.10 -8.42 16.56
C SER A 237 7.00 -7.35 17.18
N LYS A 238 8.31 -7.35 16.86
CA LYS A 238 9.22 -6.29 17.32
C LYS A 238 8.87 -4.92 16.73
N ALA A 239 8.34 -4.87 15.52
CA ALA A 239 7.87 -3.62 14.94
C ALA A 239 6.68 -3.04 15.72
N ALA A 240 5.80 -3.89 16.28
CA ALA A 240 4.71 -3.47 17.18
C ALA A 240 5.23 -2.85 18.48
N GLU A 241 6.30 -3.42 19.05
CA GLU A 241 6.96 -2.84 20.23
C GLU A 241 7.54 -1.45 19.96
N ALA A 242 7.94 -1.16 18.72
CA ALA A 242 8.52 0.12 18.35
C ALA A 242 7.46 1.22 18.09
N SER A 243 6.42 0.92 17.30
CA SER A 243 5.24 1.78 17.11
C SER A 243 4.17 1.08 16.27
N SER A 244 2.91 1.53 16.38
CA SER A 244 1.80 1.06 15.54
C SER A 244 2.04 1.29 14.04
N LEU A 245 2.67 2.40 13.64
CA LEU A 245 3.03 2.66 12.25
C LEU A 245 4.17 1.75 11.75
N ALA A 246 5.19 1.49 12.57
CA ALA A 246 6.24 0.54 12.20
C ALA A 246 5.68 -0.87 12.01
N TRP A 247 4.77 -1.29 12.91
CA TRP A 247 4.02 -2.53 12.74
C TRP A 247 3.20 -2.53 11.46
N LEU A 248 2.45 -1.47 11.16
CA LEU A 248 1.64 -1.40 9.94
C LEU A 248 2.49 -1.65 8.69
N LEU A 249 3.63 -0.95 8.58
CA LEU A 249 4.52 -1.09 7.43
C LEU A 249 5.18 -2.48 7.34
N ALA A 250 5.48 -3.12 8.47
CA ALA A 250 6.01 -4.49 8.52
C ALA A 250 4.92 -5.52 8.20
N ALA A 251 3.70 -5.33 8.69
CA ALA A 251 2.55 -6.22 8.51
C ALA A 251 2.06 -6.25 7.05
N HIS A 252 2.30 -5.20 6.26
CA HIS A 252 2.09 -5.25 4.80
C HIS A 252 2.89 -6.36 4.09
N ARG A 253 3.88 -6.94 4.77
CA ARG A 253 4.78 -7.98 4.29
C ARG A 253 4.56 -9.32 4.99
N ALA A 254 3.48 -9.48 5.75
CA ALA A 254 3.05 -10.77 6.23
C ALA A 254 2.80 -11.72 5.05
N SER A 255 3.05 -13.01 5.23
CA SER A 255 2.83 -13.99 4.17
C SER A 255 1.34 -14.29 4.02
N ASP A 256 0.63 -14.25 5.15
CA ASP A 256 -0.80 -14.48 5.26
C ASP A 256 -1.40 -13.42 6.20
N PRO A 257 -2.53 -12.76 5.86
CA PRO A 257 -3.26 -11.93 6.82
C PRO A 257 -3.68 -12.68 8.11
N GLU A 258 -3.79 -14.01 8.06
CA GLU A 258 -4.05 -14.85 9.24
C GLU A 258 -2.82 -15.10 10.13
N ASP A 259 -1.62 -14.66 9.71
CA ASP A 259 -0.38 -14.82 10.47
C ASP A 259 -0.56 -14.29 11.91
N THR A 260 -0.03 -15.03 12.89
CA THR A 260 -0.24 -14.73 14.31
C THR A 260 0.22 -13.33 14.67
N CYS A 261 1.31 -12.87 14.06
CA CYS A 261 1.88 -11.53 14.26
C CYS A 261 0.98 -10.38 13.79
N VAL A 262 0.03 -10.64 12.87
CA VAL A 262 -1.01 -9.68 12.49
C VAL A 262 -2.10 -9.65 13.57
N LYS A 263 -2.49 -10.81 14.12
CA LYS A 263 -3.48 -10.93 15.19
C LYS A 263 -3.02 -10.29 16.51
N THR A 264 -1.75 -10.48 16.87
CA THR A 264 -1.16 -10.03 18.14
C THR A 264 -0.46 -8.67 18.05
N GLY A 265 -0.82 -7.84 17.06
CA GLY A 265 -0.25 -6.50 16.88
C GLY A 265 -0.57 -5.50 18.02
N PRO A 266 -0.48 -4.18 17.74
CA PRO A 266 -0.82 -3.09 18.66
C PRO A 266 -2.19 -3.26 19.38
N ASP A 267 -2.45 -2.47 20.42
CA ASP A 267 -3.74 -2.55 21.12
C ASP A 267 -4.93 -2.09 20.25
N ASP A 268 -6.16 -2.36 20.69
CA ASP A 268 -7.36 -2.11 19.86
C ASP A 268 -7.57 -0.62 19.52
N GLU A 269 -7.13 0.31 20.36
CA GLU A 269 -7.28 1.76 20.11
C GLU A 269 -6.17 2.25 19.18
N GLU A 270 -4.95 1.75 19.35
CA GLU A 270 -3.85 1.98 18.40
C GLU A 270 -4.21 1.45 17.02
N LEU A 271 -4.77 0.24 16.92
CA LEU A 271 -5.29 -0.30 15.67
C LEU A 271 -6.42 0.57 15.12
N ALA A 272 -7.36 1.03 15.94
CA ALA A 272 -8.45 1.91 15.49
C ALA A 272 -7.93 3.25 14.95
N SER A 273 -6.82 3.77 15.47
CA SER A 273 -6.20 5.02 15.01
C SER A 273 -5.63 4.91 13.59
N LEU A 274 -5.16 3.71 13.19
CA LEU A 274 -4.61 3.48 11.85
C LEU A 274 -5.66 3.58 10.74
N ALA A 275 -6.95 3.59 11.06
CA ALA A 275 -8.03 3.77 10.10
C ALA A 275 -7.89 5.04 9.24
N GLU A 276 -7.17 6.07 9.72
CA GLU A 276 -6.88 7.27 8.95
C GLU A 276 -6.15 6.97 7.62
N TYR A 277 -5.35 5.89 7.56
CA TYR A 277 -4.64 5.47 6.35
C TYR A 277 -5.51 4.69 5.35
N GLY A 278 -6.81 4.56 5.66
CA GLY A 278 -7.80 3.94 4.79
C GLY A 278 -7.40 2.52 4.42
N ILE A 279 -7.36 2.24 3.13
CA ILE A 279 -7.07 0.90 2.62
C ILE A 279 -5.67 0.38 3.00
N ALA A 280 -4.70 1.26 3.21
CA ALA A 280 -3.37 0.83 3.62
C ALA A 280 -3.41 0.20 5.01
N ALA A 281 -4.38 0.55 5.85
CA ALA A 281 -4.56 -0.02 7.18
C ALA A 281 -5.28 -1.39 7.17
N TRP A 282 -5.32 -2.10 6.04
CA TRP A 282 -5.91 -3.44 5.96
C TRP A 282 -5.37 -4.41 7.04
N PRO A 283 -4.07 -4.45 7.42
CA PRO A 283 -3.62 -5.39 8.45
C PRO A 283 -4.29 -5.13 9.81
N ALA A 284 -4.52 -3.85 10.13
CA ALA A 284 -5.16 -3.44 11.38
C ALA A 284 -6.64 -3.82 11.42
N SER A 285 -7.35 -3.67 10.29
CA SER A 285 -8.74 -4.10 10.18
C SER A 285 -8.90 -5.63 10.27
N TYR A 286 -7.97 -6.39 9.68
CA TYR A 286 -7.91 -7.85 9.88
C TYR A 286 -7.64 -8.21 11.34
N ALA A 287 -6.66 -7.58 11.98
CA ALA A 287 -6.33 -7.81 13.40
C ALA A 287 -7.55 -7.59 14.31
N LEU A 288 -8.26 -6.47 14.14
CA LEU A 288 -9.49 -6.18 14.87
C LEU A 288 -10.59 -7.21 14.56
N THR A 289 -10.71 -7.65 13.31
CA THR A 289 -11.69 -8.67 12.93
C THR A 289 -11.41 -10.01 13.62
N PHE A 290 -10.17 -10.49 13.61
CA PHE A 290 -9.79 -11.72 14.30
C PHE A 290 -10.02 -11.63 15.82
N ARG A 291 -9.61 -10.51 16.43
CA ARG A 291 -9.86 -10.27 17.88
C ARG A 291 -11.35 -10.26 18.21
N ALA A 292 -12.18 -9.71 17.33
CA ALA A 292 -13.62 -9.69 17.52
C ALA A 292 -14.25 -11.09 17.37
N GLN A 293 -13.66 -11.97 16.56
CA GLN A 293 -14.10 -13.37 16.49
C GLN A 293 -13.69 -14.17 17.73
N ASP A 294 -12.50 -13.91 18.27
CA ASP A 294 -11.99 -14.60 19.46
C ASP A 294 -12.68 -14.12 20.75
N ASN A 295 -12.92 -12.81 20.89
CA ASN A 295 -13.57 -12.20 22.05
C ASN A 295 -14.52 -11.06 21.64
N PRO A 296 -15.74 -11.39 21.15
CA PRO A 296 -16.68 -10.40 20.64
C PRO A 296 -17.06 -9.35 21.67
N SER A 297 -16.90 -8.07 21.32
CA SER A 297 -17.25 -6.95 22.20
C SER A 297 -17.74 -5.73 21.42
N GLY A 298 -18.58 -4.91 22.06
CA GLY A 298 -19.04 -3.65 21.48
C GLY A 298 -17.90 -2.65 21.24
N SER A 299 -16.85 -2.67 22.06
CA SER A 299 -15.66 -1.83 21.85
C SER A 299 -14.93 -2.19 20.57
N LEU A 300 -14.75 -3.49 20.27
CA LEU A 300 -14.13 -3.94 19.02
C LEU A 300 -14.96 -3.56 17.80
N LEU A 301 -16.29 -3.66 17.89
CA LEU A 301 -17.17 -3.16 16.82
C LEU A 301 -17.01 -1.65 16.60
N MET A 302 -16.90 -0.85 17.68
CA MET A 302 -16.67 0.59 17.57
C MET A 302 -15.32 0.92 16.92
N SER A 303 -14.27 0.13 17.19
CA SER A 303 -12.97 0.25 16.52
C SER A 303 -13.09 -0.07 15.02
N LEU A 304 -13.79 -1.15 14.66
CA LEU A 304 -14.04 -1.55 13.26
C LEU A 304 -14.84 -0.50 12.49
N ARG A 305 -15.80 0.20 13.12
CA ARG A 305 -16.57 1.28 12.49
C ARG A 305 -15.70 2.40 11.93
N ARG A 306 -14.51 2.65 12.51
CA ARG A 306 -13.62 3.72 12.04
C ARG A 306 -13.07 3.48 10.63
N TYR A 307 -13.06 2.24 10.18
CA TYR A 307 -12.53 1.82 8.89
C TYR A 307 -13.50 2.01 7.72
N GLY A 308 -14.81 2.02 8.00
CA GLY A 308 -15.83 2.19 6.99
C GLY A 308 -15.99 1.00 6.02
N PRO A 309 -16.77 1.18 4.94
CA PRO A 309 -17.30 0.07 4.15
C PRO A 309 -16.34 -0.49 3.10
N HIS A 310 -15.29 0.27 2.78
CA HIS A 310 -14.31 -0.11 1.76
C HIS A 310 -13.09 -0.83 2.34
N ALA A 311 -12.98 -0.93 3.67
CA ALA A 311 -11.87 -1.61 4.32
C ALA A 311 -11.96 -3.14 4.15
N CYS A 312 -10.81 -3.79 4.30
CA CYS A 312 -10.74 -5.23 4.43
C CYS A 312 -11.19 -5.69 5.83
N PRO A 313 -11.53 -6.97 6.02
CA PRO A 313 -11.76 -7.97 4.97
C PRO A 313 -13.02 -7.67 4.15
N GLN A 314 -12.99 -8.00 2.85
CA GLN A 314 -14.17 -7.89 1.97
C GLN A 314 -14.85 -9.25 1.74
N ASN A 315 -14.07 -10.34 1.69
CA ASN A 315 -14.54 -11.70 1.34
C ASN A 315 -14.21 -12.73 2.45
N MET A 316 -14.40 -12.35 3.71
CA MET A 316 -14.15 -13.23 4.86
C MET A 316 -15.48 -13.60 5.51
N LEU A 317 -15.64 -14.88 5.88
CA LEU A 317 -16.78 -15.31 6.67
C LEU A 317 -16.51 -14.99 8.14
N ILE A 318 -17.34 -14.13 8.73
CA ILE A 318 -17.23 -13.78 10.14
C ILE A 318 -18.23 -14.59 10.94
N SER A 319 -17.71 -15.56 11.68
CA SER A 319 -18.46 -16.45 12.56
C SER A 319 -18.22 -16.14 14.04
N HIS A 320 -19.00 -16.81 14.91
CA HIS A 320 -18.87 -16.75 16.37
C HIS A 320 -19.17 -15.39 17.03
N ILE A 321 -19.81 -14.47 16.29
CA ILE A 321 -20.27 -13.20 16.84
C ILE A 321 -21.70 -13.35 17.39
N PRO A 322 -22.00 -12.88 18.61
CA PRO A 322 -23.35 -12.86 19.17
C PRO A 322 -24.35 -12.15 18.26
N LEU A 323 -25.56 -12.71 18.15
CA LEU A 323 -26.64 -12.15 17.31
C LEU A 323 -26.96 -10.69 17.63
N GLN A 324 -26.85 -10.28 18.90
CA GLN A 324 -27.05 -8.89 19.33
C GLN A 324 -26.07 -7.94 18.61
N LEU A 325 -24.79 -8.31 18.55
CA LEU A 325 -23.73 -7.53 17.92
C LEU A 325 -23.88 -7.53 16.39
N MET A 326 -24.29 -8.66 15.79
CA MET A 326 -24.60 -8.71 14.36
C MET A 326 -25.77 -7.78 13.99
N ARG A 327 -26.81 -7.71 14.83
CA ARG A 327 -27.91 -6.73 14.64
C ARG A 327 -27.43 -5.29 14.76
N GLU A 328 -26.42 -5.00 15.57
CA GLU A 328 -25.81 -3.67 15.66
C GLU A 328 -25.04 -3.28 14.40
N VAL A 329 -24.41 -4.24 13.72
CA VAL A 329 -23.79 -4.00 12.40
C VAL A 329 -24.84 -3.60 11.38
N LEU A 330 -25.99 -4.27 11.36
CA LEU A 330 -27.08 -3.99 10.41
C LEU A 330 -27.84 -2.69 10.67
N LYS A 331 -27.66 -2.04 11.82
CA LYS A 331 -28.24 -0.70 12.08
C LYS A 331 -27.54 0.37 11.23
N ASP A 332 -26.22 0.27 11.10
CA ASP A 332 -25.37 1.25 10.43
C ASP A 332 -24.43 0.54 9.43
N PRO A 333 -24.95 -0.22 8.43
CA PRO A 333 -24.12 -1.10 7.60
C PRO A 333 -23.10 -0.34 6.75
N ALA A 334 -23.33 0.95 6.48
CA ALA A 334 -22.40 1.79 5.75
C ALA A 334 -21.10 2.09 6.51
N ASP A 335 -21.06 1.85 7.83
CA ASP A 335 -19.89 2.13 8.66
C ASP A 335 -18.95 0.92 8.79
N PHE A 336 -19.34 -0.25 8.26
CA PHE A 336 -18.62 -1.51 8.48
C PHE A 336 -18.11 -2.13 7.18
N PRO A 337 -16.96 -2.85 7.22
CA PRO A 337 -16.48 -3.63 6.08
C PRO A 337 -17.54 -4.58 5.53
N LEU A 338 -17.55 -4.79 4.20
CA LEU A 338 -18.56 -5.61 3.52
C LEU A 338 -18.65 -7.04 4.08
N ALA A 339 -17.54 -7.65 4.49
CA ALA A 339 -17.53 -8.96 5.11
C ALA A 339 -18.38 -9.00 6.39
N TRP A 340 -18.30 -7.95 7.22
CA TRP A 340 -19.08 -7.83 8.46
C TRP A 340 -20.56 -7.68 8.15
N VAL A 341 -20.92 -6.84 7.17
CA VAL A 341 -22.32 -6.61 6.78
C VAL A 341 -22.95 -7.88 6.21
N THR A 342 -22.27 -8.56 5.29
CA THR A 342 -22.76 -9.80 4.67
C THR A 342 -22.86 -10.94 5.68
N SER A 343 -21.90 -11.06 6.60
CA SER A 343 -21.95 -12.06 7.68
C SER A 343 -23.06 -11.77 8.69
N ALA A 344 -23.29 -10.50 9.00
CA ALA A 344 -24.36 -10.07 9.89
C ALA A 344 -25.75 -10.30 9.28
N GLU A 345 -25.94 -9.95 7.99
CA GLU A 345 -27.18 -10.22 7.26
C GLU A 345 -27.49 -11.72 7.28
N ARG A 346 -26.53 -12.55 6.84
CA ARG A 346 -26.69 -14.00 6.85
C ARG A 346 -27.04 -14.54 8.24
N THR A 347 -26.31 -14.11 9.27
CA THR A 347 -26.54 -14.57 10.65
C THR A 347 -27.93 -14.16 11.15
N VAL A 348 -28.37 -12.93 10.88
CA VAL A 348 -29.68 -12.44 11.33
C VAL A 348 -30.81 -13.14 10.57
N SER A 349 -30.68 -13.30 9.26
CA SER A 349 -31.62 -14.02 8.40
C SER A 349 -31.76 -15.49 8.82
N ASP A 350 -30.66 -16.17 9.13
CA ASP A 350 -30.65 -17.57 9.60
C ASP A 350 -31.36 -17.74 10.97
N HIS A 351 -31.48 -16.66 11.76
CA HIS A 351 -32.16 -16.65 13.07
C HIS A 351 -33.49 -15.87 13.05
N ALA A 352 -33.94 -15.41 11.88
CA ALA A 352 -35.21 -14.73 11.73
C ALA A 352 -36.32 -15.78 11.69
N GLU A 353 -37.06 -15.90 12.79
CA GLU A 353 -38.36 -16.56 12.77
C GLU A 353 -39.39 -15.55 12.23
N GLU A 354 -39.60 -15.55 10.91
CA GLU A 354 -40.73 -14.85 10.32
C GLU A 354 -41.99 -15.72 10.51
N PRO A 355 -43.00 -15.24 11.25
CA PRO A 355 -44.27 -15.96 11.31
C PRO A 355 -44.84 -16.06 9.89
N PRO A 356 -45.51 -17.18 9.56
CA PRO A 356 -46.17 -17.33 8.27
C PRO A 356 -46.99 -16.08 7.91
N LEU A 357 -46.88 -15.61 6.67
CA LEU A 357 -47.57 -14.39 6.22
C LEU A 357 -49.08 -14.45 6.48
N ALA A 358 -49.66 -15.67 6.48
CA ALA A 358 -51.06 -15.92 6.83
C ALA A 358 -51.37 -15.53 8.29
N ASP A 359 -50.51 -15.88 9.25
CA ASP A 359 -50.70 -15.55 10.66
C ASP A 359 -50.58 -14.04 10.91
N ILE A 360 -49.72 -13.35 10.13
CA ILE A 360 -49.62 -11.89 10.14
C ILE A 360 -50.87 -11.26 9.53
N ALA A 361 -51.33 -11.76 8.38
CA ALA A 361 -52.51 -11.25 7.69
C ALA A 361 -53.79 -11.41 8.53
N ASP A 362 -53.92 -12.52 9.24
CA ASP A 362 -55.03 -12.80 10.15
C ASP A 362 -54.94 -11.90 11.40
N SER A 363 -53.76 -11.77 12.02
CA SER A 363 -53.57 -10.94 13.21
C SER A 363 -53.70 -9.43 12.96
N GLN A 364 -53.38 -8.97 11.75
CA GLN A 364 -53.52 -7.56 11.34
C GLN A 364 -54.77 -7.28 10.50
N ALA A 365 -55.63 -8.28 10.30
CA ALA A 365 -56.90 -8.16 9.60
C ALA A 365 -56.77 -7.54 8.19
N TRP A 366 -55.75 -7.93 7.42
CA TRP A 366 -55.47 -7.33 6.11
C TRP A 366 -56.59 -7.51 5.08
N PHE A 367 -57.43 -8.54 5.26
CA PHE A 367 -58.50 -8.91 4.33
C PHE A 367 -59.90 -8.85 4.97
N SER A 368 -60.06 -8.20 6.13
CA SER A 368 -61.35 -8.03 6.82
C SER A 368 -62.16 -6.85 6.32
#